data_AF-A0A1E3VPH0-F1
#
_entry.id   AF-A0A1E3VPH0-F1
#
_cell.length_a   1.000
_cell.length_b   1.000
_cell.length_c   1.000
_cell.angle_alpha   90.00
_cell.angle_beta   90.00
_cell.angle_gamma   90.00
#
_symmetry.space_group_name_H-M   'P 1'
#
loop_
_entity.id
_entity.type
_entity.pdbx_description
1 polymer ?
#
loop_
_entity_poly.entity_id
_entity_poly.type
_entity_poly.pdbx_seq_one_letter_code
_entity_poly.pdbx_strand_id
1 'polypeptide(L)'
;MAARIYKPAQNVMQQGKAASRDWVLEYLPDQPRVIEPLMGWTSSGDTRRQVRMSFATKEEAIAFATDNGIAFRLEEPNATKLRPKSYAENFKFGRPDRWTH
;
A
#
# COMPACT_ATOMS: atom_id res chain seq x y z
N MET A 1 10.69 -18.25 1.83
CA MET A 1 10.63 -16.79 1.65
C MET A 1 9.40 -16.47 0.81
N ALA A 2 8.52 -15.59 1.28
CA ALA A 2 7.27 -15.25 0.60
C ALA A 2 7.23 -13.77 0.22
N ALA A 3 6.53 -13.42 -0.85
CA ALA A 3 6.28 -12.06 -1.28
C ALA A 3 4.85 -11.63 -0.96
N ARG A 4 4.62 -10.33 -0.95
CA ARG A 4 3.30 -9.72 -0.80
C ARG A 4 2.99 -8.95 -2.07
N ILE A 5 1.82 -9.23 -2.65
CA ILE A 5 1.27 -8.53 -3.81
C ILE A 5 0.10 -7.69 -3.33
N TYR A 6 0.20 -6.37 -3.45
CA TYR A 6 -0.81 -5.44 -2.93
C TYR A 6 -0.84 -4.14 -3.73
N LYS A 7 -1.93 -3.37 -3.62
CA LYS A 7 -1.93 -1.96 -4.03
C LYS A 7 -1.58 -1.06 -2.85
N PRO A 8 -0.61 -0.15 -2.97
CA PRO A 8 -0.27 0.78 -1.89
C PRO A 8 -1.48 1.61 -1.47
N ALA A 9 -1.66 1.77 -0.15
CA ALA A 9 -2.63 2.72 0.36
C ALA A 9 -2.19 4.16 0.04
N GLN A 10 -3.16 5.05 -0.13
CA GLN A 10 -2.89 6.48 -0.25
C GLN A 10 -2.27 6.99 1.07
N ASN A 11 -1.25 7.84 0.98
CA ASN A 11 -0.69 8.52 2.14
C ASN A 11 -1.78 9.39 2.80
N VAL A 12 -2.05 9.17 4.09
CA VAL A 12 -3.10 9.88 4.84
C VAL A 12 -2.87 11.40 4.85
N MET A 13 -1.59 11.84 4.83
CA MET A 13 -1.23 13.25 4.85
C MET A 13 -1.32 13.94 3.49
N GLN A 14 -1.50 13.18 2.40
CA GLN A 14 -1.49 13.70 1.04
C GLN A 14 -2.73 13.29 0.27
N GLN A 15 -3.25 14.17 -0.59
CA GLN A 15 -4.42 13.87 -1.42
C GLN A 15 -4.09 13.16 -2.75
N GLY A 16 -2.80 13.04 -3.08
CA GLY A 16 -2.33 12.43 -4.33
C GLY A 16 -2.62 10.93 -4.39
N LYS A 17 -3.27 10.51 -5.49
CA LYS A 17 -3.65 9.10 -5.74
C LYS A 17 -2.74 8.38 -6.74
N ALA A 18 -1.68 9.03 -7.24
CA ALA A 18 -0.84 8.44 -8.28
C ALA A 18 -0.14 7.16 -7.78
N ALA A 19 0.41 7.22 -6.56
CA ALA A 19 1.18 6.12 -5.98
C ALA A 19 0.35 4.89 -5.56
N SER A 20 -0.99 4.97 -5.56
CA SER A 20 -1.89 3.86 -5.19
C SER A 20 -2.54 3.15 -6.38
N ARG A 21 -2.17 3.52 -7.61
CA ARG A 21 -2.75 2.94 -8.83
C ARG A 21 -2.16 1.57 -9.16
N ASP A 22 -0.85 1.46 -9.05
CA ASP A 22 -0.08 0.30 -9.48
C ASP A 22 -0.10 -0.81 -8.43
N TRP A 23 -0.02 -2.05 -8.90
CA TRP A 23 0.21 -3.21 -8.05
C TRP A 23 1.68 -3.30 -7.70
N VAL A 24 1.98 -3.72 -6.48
CA VAL A 24 3.35 -3.81 -5.97
C VAL A 24 3.59 -5.21 -5.44
N LEU A 25 4.72 -5.79 -5.87
CA LEU A 25 5.30 -6.98 -5.27
C LEU A 25 6.48 -6.56 -4.39
N GLU A 26 6.43 -6.95 -3.12
CA GLU A 26 7.48 -6.72 -2.13
C GLU A 26 7.80 -8.03 -1.40
N TYR A 27 9.09 -8.32 -1.19
CA TYR A 27 9.52 -9.51 -0.45
C TYR A 27 9.32 -9.31 1.06
N LEU A 28 8.80 -10.34 1.75
CA LEU A 28 8.74 -10.33 3.20
C LEU A 28 10.14 -10.49 3.79
N PRO A 29 10.41 -9.87 4.95
CA PRO A 29 11.71 -9.98 5.60
C PRO A 29 11.98 -11.42 6.01
N ASP A 30 13.11 -11.96 5.58
CA ASP A 30 13.56 -13.29 5.97
C ASP A 30 14.45 -13.25 7.23
N GLN A 31 15.17 -12.14 7.42
CA GLN A 31 16.02 -11.91 8.58
C GLN A 31 15.64 -10.60 9.30
N PRO A 32 15.73 -10.56 10.64
CA PRO A 32 15.54 -9.34 11.40
C PRO A 32 16.68 -8.35 11.13
N ARG A 33 16.39 -7.06 11.29
CA ARG A 33 17.42 -6.01 11.26
C ARG A 33 18.20 -6.05 12.57
N VAL A 34 19.51 -5.84 12.48
CA VAL A 34 20.43 -5.83 13.62
C VAL A 34 21.11 -4.47 13.70
N ILE A 35 21.38 -4.00 14.91
CA ILE A 35 22.16 -2.77 15.13
C ILE A 35 23.63 -3.17 15.14
N GLU A 36 24.41 -2.56 14.26
CA GLU A 36 25.86 -2.77 14.18
C GLU A 36 26.55 -2.16 15.42
N PRO A 37 27.45 -2.91 16.10
CA PRO A 37 27.95 -2.53 17.42
C PRO A 37 28.89 -1.32 17.44
N LEU A 38 29.60 -1.01 16.36
CA LEU A 38 30.58 0.08 16.32
C LEU A 38 29.93 1.45 16.08
N MET A 39 29.14 1.57 15.01
CA MET A 39 28.56 2.84 14.56
C MET A 39 27.07 2.99 14.90
N GLY A 40 26.41 1.90 15.34
CA GLY A 40 24.98 1.90 15.66
C GLY A 40 24.06 1.91 14.42
N TRP A 41 24.59 1.56 13.24
CA TRP A 41 23.80 1.55 12.01
C TRP A 41 22.88 0.32 11.93
N THR A 42 21.73 0.50 11.27
CA THR A 42 20.84 -0.62 10.99
C THR A 42 21.41 -1.47 9.86
N SER A 43 21.85 -2.68 10.18
CA SER A 43 22.38 -3.66 9.23
C SER A 43 21.39 -4.82 9.02
N SER A 44 21.48 -5.45 7.85
CA SER A 44 20.65 -6.60 7.46
C SER A 44 21.39 -7.43 6.43
N GLY A 45 21.37 -8.76 6.58
CA GLY A 45 21.89 -9.69 5.56
C GLY A 45 20.93 -9.91 4.39
N ASP A 46 19.65 -9.53 4.54
CA ASP A 46 18.63 -9.65 3.51
C ASP A 46 18.69 -8.50 2.51
N THR A 47 19.15 -8.79 1.29
CA THR A 47 19.24 -7.84 0.16
C THR A 47 17.92 -7.72 -0.60
N ARG A 48 17.09 -8.77 -0.61
CA ARG A 48 15.86 -8.81 -1.43
C ARG A 48 14.79 -7.86 -0.90
N ARG A 49 14.88 -7.49 0.38
CA ARG A 49 14.03 -6.47 1.00
C ARG A 49 14.14 -5.08 0.34
N GLN A 50 15.20 -4.81 -0.41
CA GLN A 50 15.35 -3.55 -1.16
C GLN A 50 14.60 -3.57 -2.49
N VAL A 51 14.17 -4.75 -2.96
CA VAL A 51 13.52 -4.92 -4.25
C VAL A 51 12.02 -4.68 -4.11
N ARG A 52 11.54 -3.69 -4.87
CA ARG A 52 10.13 -3.39 -5.03
C ARG A 52 9.80 -3.33 -6.51
N MET A 53 8.82 -4.11 -6.94
CA MET A 53 8.43 -4.18 -8.35
C MET A 53 7.00 -3.67 -8.51
N SER A 54 6.78 -2.79 -9.49
CA SER A 54 5.47 -2.22 -9.82
C SER A 54 4.91 -2.85 -11.08
N PHE A 55 3.62 -3.20 -11.05
CA PHE A 55 2.88 -3.84 -12.14
C PHE A 55 1.59 -3.07 -12.41
N ALA A 56 1.12 -3.10 -13.65
CA ALA A 56 -0.12 -2.43 -14.02
C ALA A 56 -1.35 -3.24 -13.55
N THR A 57 -1.26 -4.57 -13.67
CA THR A 57 -2.36 -5.49 -13.36
C THR A 57 -2.01 -6.46 -12.24
N LYS A 58 -3.05 -7.04 -11.63
CA LYS A 58 -2.91 -8.05 -10.57
C LYS A 58 -2.32 -9.33 -11.15
N GLU A 59 -2.80 -9.66 -12.34
CA GLU A 59 -2.48 -10.86 -13.09
C GLU A 59 -1.01 -10.89 -13.48
N GLU A 60 -0.44 -9.76 -13.93
CA GLU A 60 1.00 -9.63 -14.21
C GLU A 60 1.85 -9.90 -12.97
N ALA A 61 1.48 -9.34 -11.82
CA ALA A 61 2.22 -9.56 -10.58
C ALA A 61 2.18 -11.04 -10.14
N ILE A 62 1.02 -11.68 -10.27
CA ILE A 62 0.84 -13.11 -9.95
C ILE A 62 1.62 -13.99 -10.93
N ALA A 63 1.55 -13.69 -12.22
CA ALA A 63 2.29 -14.42 -13.25
C ALA A 63 3.80 -14.35 -12.99
N PHE A 64 4.33 -13.16 -12.71
CA PHE A 64 5.74 -12.98 -12.36
C PHE A 64 6.13 -13.79 -11.12
N ALA A 65 5.32 -13.72 -10.05
CA ALA A 65 5.60 -14.48 -8.83
C ALA A 65 5.59 -16.00 -9.08
N THR A 66 4.65 -16.48 -9.89
CA THR A 66 4.50 -17.91 -10.20
C THR A 66 5.64 -18.43 -11.09
N ASP A 67 6.01 -17.68 -12.12
CA ASP A 67 7.11 -18.00 -13.04
C ASP A 67 8.47 -18.07 -12.32
N ASN A 68 8.68 -17.18 -11.35
CA ASN A 68 9.88 -17.16 -10.53
C ASN A 68 9.83 -18.12 -9.31
N GLY A 69 8.75 -18.91 -9.15
CA GLY A 69 8.59 -19.86 -8.04
C GLY A 69 8.52 -19.20 -6.66
N ILE A 70 8.06 -17.95 -6.59
CA ILE A 70 7.98 -17.15 -5.37
C ILE A 70 6.61 -17.39 -4.72
N ALA A 71 6.60 -17.93 -3.50
CA ALA A 71 5.37 -18.00 -2.70
C ALA A 71 4.85 -16.59 -2.43
N PHE A 72 3.56 -16.32 -2.64
CA PHE A 72 3.02 -14.96 -2.48
C PHE A 72 1.72 -14.92 -1.67
N ARG A 73 1.48 -13.78 -1.00
CA ARG A 73 0.21 -13.41 -0.40
C ARG A 73 -0.40 -12.25 -1.18
N LEU A 74 -1.62 -12.44 -1.64
CA LEU A 74 -2.39 -11.40 -2.31
C LEU A 74 -3.21 -10.59 -1.30
N GLU A 75 -3.14 -9.28 -1.40
CA GLU A 75 -4.00 -8.35 -0.67
C GLU A 75 -4.84 -7.52 -1.65
N GLU A 76 -6.15 -7.60 -1.52
CA GLU A 76 -7.05 -6.86 -2.38
C GLU A 76 -7.13 -5.38 -1.97
N PRO A 77 -7.16 -4.45 -2.94
CA PRO A 77 -7.27 -3.03 -2.65
C PRO A 77 -8.61 -2.69 -2.00
N ASN A 78 -8.58 -1.90 -0.93
CA ASN A 78 -9.78 -1.30 -0.37
C ASN A 78 -10.18 -0.08 -1.19
N ALA A 79 -11.21 -0.23 -2.04
CA ALA A 79 -11.70 0.86 -2.87
C ALA A 79 -12.48 1.90 -2.05
N THR A 80 -12.07 3.16 -2.16
CA THR A 80 -12.82 4.27 -1.55
C THR A 80 -14.19 4.41 -2.20
N LYS A 81 -15.26 4.26 -1.40
CA LYS A 81 -16.63 4.48 -1.87
C LYS A 81 -16.84 5.97 -2.17
N LEU A 82 -17.27 6.27 -3.40
CA LEU A 82 -17.73 7.61 -3.76
C LEU A 82 -19.01 7.93 -2.99
N ARG A 83 -18.99 9.04 -2.26
CA ARG A 83 -20.17 9.57 -1.57
C ARG A 83 -20.61 10.83 -2.33
N PRO A 84 -21.81 10.86 -2.93
CA PRO A 84 -22.33 12.09 -3.52
C PRO A 84 -22.44 13.12 -2.41
N LYS A 85 -22.00 14.34 -2.69
CA LYS A 85 -22.11 15.47 -1.79
C LYS A 85 -22.77 16.60 -2.57
N SER A 86 -23.91 17.08 -2.10
CA SER A 86 -24.55 18.26 -2.65
C SER A 86 -24.37 19.44 -1.71
N TYR A 87 -23.97 20.59 -2.25
CA TYR A 87 -23.83 21.81 -1.43
C TYR A 87 -25.17 22.23 -0.81
N ALA A 88 -26.30 21.97 -1.48
CA ALA A 88 -27.63 22.25 -0.96
C ALA A 88 -27.97 21.43 0.31
N GLU A 89 -27.39 20.23 0.46
CA GLU A 89 -27.61 19.39 1.64
C GLU A 89 -27.04 20.01 2.92
N ASN A 90 -26.07 20.92 2.80
CA ASN A 90 -25.50 21.63 3.94
C ASN A 90 -26.54 22.52 4.66
N PHE A 91 -27.59 22.96 3.95
CA PHE A 91 -28.61 23.91 4.44
C PHE A 91 -29.97 23.27 4.75
N LYS A 92 -30.08 21.95 4.69
CA LYS A 92 -31.35 21.24 4.91
C LYS A 92 -31.86 21.46 6.34
N PHE A 93 -33.14 21.82 6.48
CA PHE A 93 -33.81 21.94 7.77
C PHE A 93 -33.79 20.59 8.53
N GLY A 94 -33.42 20.62 9.82
CA GLY A 94 -33.33 19.42 10.67
C GLY A 94 -32.00 18.66 10.64
N ARG A 95 -30.92 19.22 10.06
CA ARG A 95 -29.57 18.65 10.18
C ARG A 95 -29.12 18.74 11.66
N PRO A 96 -28.67 17.63 12.29
CA PRO A 96 -28.24 17.65 13.69
C PRO A 96 -26.95 18.46 13.90
N ASP A 97 -26.13 18.56 12.86
CA ASP A 97 -24.84 19.24 12.90
C ASP A 97 -24.88 20.56 12.12
N ARG A 98 -24.21 21.59 12.63
CA ARG A 98 -24.13 22.89 11.95
C ARG A 98 -23.06 22.80 10.86
N TRP A 99 -23.27 23.47 9.73
CA TRP A 99 -22.27 23.48 8.64
C TRP A 99 -21.26 24.61 8.80
N THR A 100 -21.58 25.62 9.62
CA THR A 100 -20.72 26.72 10.04
C THR A 100 -19.86 26.34 11.24
N HIS A 101 -18.76 27.09 11.42
CA HIS A 101 -17.83 26.97 12.55
C HIS A 101 -18.52 27.01 13.92
#